data_AF-A0A1X1D3K7-F1
#
_entry.id   AF-A0A1X1D3K7-F1
#
_cell.length_a   1.000
_cell.length_b   1.000
_cell.length_c   1.000
_cell.angle_alpha   90.00
_cell.angle_beta   90.00
_cell.angle_gamma   90.00
#
_symmetry.space_group_name_H-M   'P 1'
#
loop_
_entity.id
_entity.type
_entity.pdbx_description
1 polymer ?
#
loop_
_entity_poly.entity_id
_entity_poly.type
_entity_poly.pdbx_seq_one_letter_code
_entity_poly.pdbx_strand_id
1 'polypeptide(L)'
;MFDHSTHPEVAEWFASFGIPEVSYSVCSVDLTNELPEHWFHKRNKLRPESLKLDLRIPSNGNWLVDLSRHDKLFNIQWRPNDDLRIESAQLRYRKLIKWPRLYSLMDFPQLAGQLEHCLDMRFLRHANFGARLLEPEALSSNSKIRQWLAPCADTFGWNRKMNPE
;
A
#
# COMPACT_ATOMS: atom_id res chain seq x y z
N MET A 1 -27.85 -15.61 -3.26
CA MET A 1 -26.52 -14.98 -3.45
C MET A 1 -26.36 -14.03 -2.27
N PHE A 2 -25.45 -14.32 -1.32
CA PHE A 2 -25.28 -13.46 -0.15
C PHE A 2 -24.58 -12.18 -0.61
N ASP A 3 -25.33 -11.09 -0.72
CA ASP A 3 -24.75 -9.78 -0.94
C ASP A 3 -24.17 -9.32 0.40
N HIS A 4 -22.85 -9.31 0.50
CA HIS A 4 -22.17 -8.81 1.70
C HIS A 4 -21.91 -7.33 1.46
N SER A 5 -22.56 -6.47 2.24
CA SER A 5 -22.32 -5.03 2.21
C SER A 5 -20.86 -4.71 2.47
N THR A 6 -20.31 -3.74 1.75
CA THR A 6 -18.95 -3.26 2.00
C THR A 6 -18.87 -2.64 3.39
N HIS A 7 -17.75 -2.84 4.07
CA HIS A 7 -17.51 -2.24 5.37
C HIS A 7 -17.52 -0.71 5.28
N PRO A 8 -18.09 0.03 6.27
CA PRO A 8 -18.30 1.48 6.18
C PRO A 8 -17.06 2.29 5.79
N GLU A 9 -15.90 2.03 6.39
CA GLU A 9 -14.66 2.74 6.06
C GLU A 9 -14.21 2.50 4.60
N VAL A 10 -14.40 1.29 4.08
CA VAL A 10 -14.04 0.96 2.69
C VAL A 10 -15.07 1.53 1.72
N ALA A 11 -16.36 1.55 2.10
CA ALA A 11 -17.41 2.21 1.34
C ALA A 11 -17.17 3.73 1.26
N GLU A 12 -16.76 4.37 2.36
CA GLU A 12 -16.37 5.77 2.40
C GLU A 12 -15.15 6.06 1.51
N TRP A 13 -14.16 5.16 1.50
CA TRP A 13 -13.02 5.24 0.59
C TRP A 13 -13.49 5.19 -0.87
N PHE A 14 -14.29 4.19 -1.26
CA PHE A 14 -14.83 4.10 -2.63
C PHE A 14 -15.63 5.35 -3.03
N ALA A 15 -16.51 5.82 -2.14
CA ALA A 15 -17.32 7.01 -2.36
C ALA A 15 -16.47 8.27 -2.53
N SER A 16 -15.44 8.45 -1.71
CA SER A 16 -14.50 9.59 -1.78
C SER A 16 -13.85 9.70 -3.16
N PHE A 17 -13.51 8.57 -3.76
CA PHE A 17 -12.87 8.50 -5.09
C PHE A 17 -13.85 8.34 -6.25
N GLY A 18 -15.16 8.29 -6.00
CA GLY A 18 -16.18 8.09 -7.04
C GLY A 18 -16.05 6.74 -7.74
N ILE A 19 -15.56 5.72 -7.03
CA ILE A 19 -15.47 4.36 -7.53
C ILE A 19 -16.74 3.62 -7.12
N PRO A 20 -17.39 2.87 -8.04
CA PRO A 20 -18.52 2.03 -7.67
C PRO A 20 -18.15 1.02 -6.60
N GLU A 21 -19.00 0.90 -5.58
CA GLU A 21 -18.86 -0.17 -4.60
C GLU A 21 -19.09 -1.52 -5.28
N VAL A 22 -18.16 -2.47 -5.09
CA VAL A 22 -18.26 -3.80 -5.68
C VAL A 22 -18.03 -4.86 -4.60
N SER A 23 -19.06 -5.65 -4.31
CA SER A 23 -18.97 -6.76 -3.35
C SER A 23 -17.84 -7.71 -3.75
N TYR A 24 -17.05 -8.16 -2.76
CA TYR A 24 -15.88 -9.03 -2.93
C TYR A 24 -14.70 -8.43 -3.70
N SER A 25 -14.74 -7.14 -4.05
CA SER A 25 -13.60 -6.50 -4.69
C SER A 25 -12.40 -6.41 -3.74
N VAL A 26 -11.21 -6.41 -4.32
CA VAL A 26 -9.97 -6.09 -3.62
C VAL A 26 -9.21 -5.07 -4.45
N CYS A 27 -8.83 -3.95 -3.85
CA CYS A 27 -7.89 -2.97 -4.42
C CYS A 27 -6.53 -3.14 -3.74
N SER A 28 -5.43 -2.90 -4.46
CA SER A 28 -4.11 -2.79 -3.85
C SER A 28 -3.28 -1.66 -4.44
N VAL A 29 -2.47 -1.02 -3.60
CA VAL A 29 -1.51 0.03 -3.97
C VAL A 29 -0.13 -0.35 -3.42
N ASP A 30 0.83 -0.49 -4.32
CA ASP A 30 2.22 -0.81 -3.99
C ASP A 30 3.11 0.45 -4.10
N LEU A 31 3.89 0.72 -3.07
CA LEU A 31 5.03 1.65 -3.08
C LEU A 31 6.32 0.87 -2.80
N THR A 32 7.37 1.11 -3.59
CA THR A 32 8.65 0.39 -3.48
C THR A 32 9.83 1.35 -3.58
N ASN A 33 10.96 1.04 -2.94
CA ASN A 33 12.21 1.82 -3.12
C ASN A 33 13.08 1.29 -4.28
N GLU A 34 12.57 0.30 -4.99
CA GLU A 34 13.16 -0.35 -6.16
C GLU A 34 12.13 -0.36 -7.28
N LEU A 35 12.57 -0.53 -8.54
CA LEU A 35 11.64 -0.63 -9.66
C LEU A 35 10.60 -1.75 -9.41
N PRO A 36 9.30 -1.54 -9.70
CA PRO A 36 8.28 -2.55 -9.48
C PRO A 36 8.65 -3.91 -10.09
N GLU A 37 9.23 -3.92 -11.30
CA GLU A 37 9.69 -5.13 -11.97
C GLU A 37 10.64 -6.01 -11.14
N HIS A 38 11.49 -5.41 -10.29
CA HIS A 38 12.39 -6.14 -9.39
C HIS A 38 11.61 -6.96 -8.38
N TRP A 39 10.52 -6.43 -7.83
CA TRP A 39 9.70 -7.13 -6.86
C TRP A 39 8.87 -8.28 -7.45
N PHE A 40 8.50 -8.18 -8.74
CA PHE A 40 7.57 -9.11 -9.37
C PHE A 40 8.22 -10.20 -10.22
N HIS A 41 9.24 -9.87 -11.01
CA HIS A 41 9.84 -10.84 -11.94
C HIS A 41 11.36 -10.76 -12.08
N LYS A 42 12.03 -9.75 -11.50
CA LYS A 42 13.51 -9.65 -11.43
C LYS A 42 14.01 -9.63 -9.98
N ARG A 43 13.55 -10.56 -9.14
CA ARG A 43 13.84 -10.57 -7.68
C ARG A 43 15.32 -10.66 -7.33
N ASN A 44 16.13 -11.24 -8.20
CA ASN A 44 17.59 -11.28 -8.06
C ASN A 44 18.27 -9.90 -8.18
N LYS A 45 17.54 -8.85 -8.59
CA LYS A 45 18.02 -7.47 -8.64
C LYS A 45 17.71 -6.68 -7.37
N LEU A 46 16.95 -7.24 -6.43
CA LEU A 46 16.66 -6.58 -5.16
C LEU A 46 17.89 -6.58 -4.26
N ARG A 47 18.18 -5.42 -3.68
CA ARG A 47 19.15 -5.29 -2.59
C ARG A 47 18.53 -5.81 -1.29
N PRO A 48 19.32 -6.27 -0.30
CA PRO A 48 18.81 -6.71 0.99
C PRO A 48 17.86 -5.70 1.66
N GLU A 49 18.19 -4.42 1.58
CA GLU A 49 17.44 -3.29 2.12
C GLU A 49 16.25 -2.83 1.27
N SER A 50 15.94 -3.52 0.18
CA SER A 50 14.77 -3.18 -0.65
C SER A 50 13.50 -3.33 0.19
N LEU A 51 12.63 -2.31 0.14
CA LEU A 51 11.32 -2.28 0.79
C LEU A 51 10.18 -2.27 -0.21
N LYS A 52 9.09 -2.90 0.21
CA LYS A 52 7.77 -2.83 -0.40
C LYS A 52 6.73 -2.50 0.66
N LEU A 53 5.98 -1.43 0.45
CA LEU A 53 4.79 -1.05 1.20
C LEU A 53 3.56 -1.38 0.34
N ASP A 54 2.75 -2.35 0.77
CA ASP A 54 1.56 -2.85 0.07
C ASP A 54 0.32 -2.52 0.87
N LEU A 55 -0.54 -1.64 0.36
CA LEU A 55 -1.87 -1.41 0.88
C LEU A 55 -2.85 -2.33 0.15
N ARG A 56 -3.61 -3.13 0.90
CA ARG A 56 -4.70 -3.98 0.39
C ARG A 56 -6.03 -3.58 1.02
N ILE A 57 -7.04 -3.39 0.19
CA ILE A 57 -8.37 -2.89 0.56
C ILE A 57 -9.41 -3.89 0.06
N PRO A 58 -9.71 -4.96 0.81
CA PRO A 58 -10.84 -5.81 0.54
C PRO A 58 -12.14 -5.12 0.96
N SER A 59 -13.22 -5.33 0.20
CA SER A 59 -14.57 -4.79 0.51
C SER A 59 -15.09 -5.13 1.91
N ASN A 60 -14.61 -6.23 2.51
CA ASN A 60 -15.05 -6.66 3.84
C ASN A 60 -14.46 -5.85 5.03
N GLY A 61 -13.66 -4.80 4.77
CA GLY A 61 -13.13 -3.92 5.81
C GLY A 61 -11.82 -4.37 6.45
N ASN A 62 -11.33 -5.58 6.13
CA ASN A 62 -10.05 -6.08 6.65
C ASN A 62 -8.88 -5.54 5.81
N TRP A 63 -8.79 -4.22 5.66
CA TRP A 63 -7.66 -3.63 4.98
C TRP A 63 -6.35 -3.92 5.72
N LEU A 64 -5.25 -3.87 4.99
CA LEU A 64 -3.93 -4.15 5.52
C LEU A 64 -2.92 -3.31 4.79
N VAL A 65 -2.07 -2.63 5.54
CA VAL A 65 -0.81 -2.09 5.01
C VAL A 65 0.31 -3.00 5.49
N ASP A 66 1.08 -3.57 4.57
CA ASP A 66 2.22 -4.45 4.84
C ASP A 66 3.51 -3.79 4.36
N LEU A 67 4.43 -3.51 5.27
CA LEU A 67 5.79 -3.11 4.97
C LEU A 67 6.71 -4.32 5.11
N SER A 68 7.28 -4.74 3.99
CA SER A 68 8.19 -5.88 3.91
C SER A 68 9.57 -5.45 3.42
N ARG A 69 10.61 -6.03 4.04
CA ARG A 69 11.99 -5.91 3.58
C ARG A 69 12.43 -7.19 2.88
N HIS A 70 13.19 -7.05 1.79
CA HIS A 70 13.54 -8.17 0.92
C HIS A 70 14.31 -9.29 1.65
N ASP A 71 15.28 -8.93 2.48
CA ASP A 71 16.06 -9.87 3.30
C ASP A 71 15.30 -10.44 4.51
N LYS A 72 14.01 -10.12 4.66
CA LYS A 72 13.13 -10.54 5.77
C LYS A 72 13.62 -10.11 7.15
N LEU A 73 14.43 -9.06 7.22
CA LEU A 73 14.92 -8.55 8.50
C LEU A 73 13.78 -8.08 9.41
N PHE A 74 12.71 -7.56 8.81
CA PHE A 74 11.46 -7.24 9.48
C PHE A 74 10.27 -7.32 8.52
N ASN A 75 9.07 -7.46 9.09
CA ASN A 75 7.77 -7.24 8.46
C ASN A 75 6.87 -6.47 9.44
N ILE A 76 6.12 -5.50 8.93
CA ILE A 76 5.27 -4.62 9.76
C ILE A 76 3.92 -4.49 9.10
N GLN A 77 2.88 -4.60 9.90
CA GLN A 77 1.51 -4.61 9.43
C GLN A 77 0.68 -3.62 10.21
N TRP A 78 -0.03 -2.75 9.49
CA TRP A 78 -1.09 -1.92 10.04
C TRP A 78 -2.44 -2.47 9.58
N ARG A 79 -3.35 -2.61 10.53
CA ARG A 79 -4.68 -3.18 10.34
C ARG A 79 -5.72 -2.26 10.98
N PRO A 80 -7.01 -2.41 10.64
CA PRO A 80 -8.10 -1.70 11.31
C PRO A 80 -8.01 -1.79 12.83
N ASN A 81 -8.56 -0.78 13.51
CA ASN A 81 -8.59 -0.67 14.98
C ASN A 81 -7.22 -0.47 15.65
N ASP A 82 -6.29 0.22 14.98
CA ASP A 82 -4.92 0.50 15.48
C ASP A 82 -4.12 -0.78 15.84
N ASP A 83 -4.39 -1.88 15.12
CA ASP A 83 -3.62 -3.13 15.24
C ASP A 83 -2.33 -3.05 14.42
N LEU A 84 -1.27 -2.54 15.08
CA LEU A 84 0.10 -2.54 14.58
C LEU A 84 0.83 -3.81 15.02
N ARG A 85 1.31 -4.60 14.04
CA ARG A 85 2.11 -5.81 14.27
C ARG A 85 3.50 -5.64 13.71
N ILE A 86 4.51 -6.03 14.48
CA ILE A 86 5.92 -5.92 14.11
C ILE A 86 6.58 -7.29 14.30
N GLU A 87 7.03 -7.88 13.20
CA GLU A 87 7.80 -9.12 13.18
C GLU A 87 9.26 -8.80 12.85
N SER A 88 10.19 -9.10 13.75
CA SER A 88 11.63 -9.01 13.48
C SER A 88 12.43 -9.77 14.55
N ALA A 89 13.54 -10.37 14.14
CA ALA A 89 14.51 -10.95 15.08
C ALA A 89 15.28 -9.85 15.86
N GLN A 90 15.52 -8.68 15.25
CA GLN A 90 16.38 -7.66 15.85
C GLN A 90 15.61 -6.76 16.83
N LEU A 91 16.23 -6.46 17.97
CA LEU A 91 15.65 -5.61 19.00
C LEU A 91 15.38 -4.18 18.50
N ARG A 92 16.24 -3.67 17.62
CA ARG A 92 16.12 -2.34 17.01
C ARG A 92 14.74 -2.12 16.40
N TYR A 93 14.31 -3.02 15.51
CA TYR A 93 13.02 -2.89 14.82
C TYR A 93 11.83 -3.14 15.75
N ARG A 94 11.97 -3.98 16.78
CA ARG A 94 10.86 -4.26 17.71
C ARG A 94 10.62 -3.19 18.76
N LYS A 95 11.67 -2.52 19.25
CA LYS A 95 11.58 -1.64 20.43
C LYS A 95 12.16 -0.24 20.27
N LEU A 96 13.12 -0.04 19.38
CA LEU A 96 13.84 1.24 19.29
C LEU A 96 13.27 2.16 18.22
N ILE A 97 12.73 1.60 17.14
CA ILE A 97 12.04 2.39 16.12
C ILE A 97 10.63 2.73 16.62
N LYS A 98 10.31 4.02 16.60
CA LYS A 98 8.96 4.53 16.83
C LYS A 98 8.17 4.42 15.54
N TRP A 99 7.48 3.30 15.36
CA TRP A 99 6.67 3.10 14.17
C TRP A 99 5.45 4.03 14.17
N PRO A 100 5.16 4.69 13.04
CA PRO A 100 3.97 5.51 12.90
C PRO A 100 2.70 4.67 13.10
N ARG A 101 1.63 5.31 13.57
CA ARG A 101 0.29 4.70 13.65
C ARG A 101 -0.50 5.04 12.40
N LEU A 102 -1.43 4.15 12.04
CA LEU A 102 -2.35 4.35 10.93
C LEU A 102 -3.77 4.08 11.44
N TYR A 103 -4.51 5.16 11.69
CA TYR A 103 -5.86 5.08 12.24
C TYR A 103 -6.93 4.98 11.17
N SER A 104 -6.66 5.55 9.99
CA SER A 104 -7.56 5.52 8.84
C SER A 104 -6.83 5.06 7.59
N LEU A 105 -7.54 4.32 6.74
CA LEU A 105 -7.11 4.02 5.37
C LEU A 105 -6.72 5.28 4.57
N MET A 106 -7.39 6.41 4.82
CA MET A 106 -7.14 7.67 4.11
C MET A 106 -5.78 8.29 4.44
N ASP A 107 -5.14 7.90 5.55
CA ASP A 107 -3.85 8.42 6.00
C ASP A 107 -2.63 7.65 5.41
N PHE A 108 -2.88 6.67 4.53
CA PHE A 108 -1.83 5.88 3.89
C PHE A 108 -0.71 6.71 3.22
N PRO A 109 -0.99 7.77 2.44
CA PRO A 109 0.06 8.59 1.83
C PRO A 109 1.00 9.23 2.87
N GLN A 110 0.45 9.66 4.01
CA GLN A 110 1.19 10.28 5.11
C GLN A 110 2.05 9.23 5.82
N LEU A 111 1.53 8.02 6.01
CA LEU A 111 2.28 6.89 6.54
C LEU A 111 3.54 6.62 5.73
N ALA A 112 3.45 6.64 4.39
CA ALA A 112 4.62 6.43 3.53
C ALA A 112 5.75 7.44 3.81
N GLY A 113 5.42 8.74 3.89
CA GLY A 113 6.41 9.78 4.21
C GLY A 113 6.98 9.68 5.64
N GLN A 114 6.16 9.26 6.61
CA GLN A 114 6.64 8.99 7.97
C GLN A 114 7.63 7.81 8.00
N LEU A 115 7.36 6.76 7.24
CA LEU A 115 8.25 5.60 7.13
C LEU A 115 9.59 5.95 6.48
N GLU A 116 9.59 6.80 5.44
CA GLU A 116 10.82 7.32 4.83
C GLU A 116 11.72 7.99 5.88
N HIS A 117 11.14 8.83 6.75
CA HIS A 117 11.88 9.48 7.82
C HIS A 117 12.34 8.49 8.90
N CYS A 118 11.48 7.57 9.34
CA CYS A 118 11.80 6.58 10.38
C CYS A 118 12.91 5.60 9.98
N LEU A 119 13.02 5.31 8.69
CA LEU A 119 13.94 4.31 8.15
C LEU A 119 15.15 4.91 7.43
N ASP A 120 15.20 6.25 7.31
CA ASP A 120 16.22 6.98 6.55
C ASP A 120 16.35 6.46 5.12
N MET A 121 15.22 6.43 4.41
CA MET A 121 15.16 5.93 3.04
C MET A 121 14.04 6.60 2.25
N ARG A 122 13.98 6.34 0.95
CA ARG A 122 12.96 6.91 0.06
C ARG A 122 12.29 5.83 -0.78
N PHE A 123 10.97 5.88 -0.88
CA PHE A 123 10.23 5.15 -1.91
C PHE A 123 10.42 5.86 -3.25
N LEU A 124 10.28 5.10 -4.34
CA LEU A 124 10.05 5.71 -5.63
C LEU A 124 8.73 6.46 -5.58
N ARG A 125 8.67 7.64 -6.19
CA ARG A 125 7.44 8.41 -6.36
C ARG A 125 6.56 7.81 -7.47
N HIS A 126 6.31 6.51 -7.34
CA HIS A 126 5.56 5.67 -8.25
C HIS A 126 4.63 4.74 -7.47
N ALA A 127 3.33 4.82 -7.72
CA ALA A 127 2.35 3.91 -7.15
C ALA A 127 1.85 2.92 -8.21
N ASN A 128 1.94 1.63 -7.90
CA ASN A 128 1.47 0.58 -8.79
C ASN A 128 0.18 -0.06 -8.25
N PHE A 129 -0.86 -0.11 -9.09
CA PHE A 129 -2.17 -0.62 -8.72
C PHE A 129 -2.36 -2.08 -9.12
N GLY A 130 -3.03 -2.80 -8.22
CA GLY A 130 -3.62 -4.11 -8.48
C GLY A 130 -5.08 -4.08 -8.08
N ALA A 131 -5.90 -4.93 -8.71
CA ALA A 131 -7.28 -5.08 -8.31
C ALA A 131 -7.86 -6.43 -8.70
N ARG A 132 -8.96 -6.80 -8.04
CA ARG A 132 -9.82 -7.93 -8.35
C ARG A 132 -11.27 -7.44 -8.37
N LEU A 133 -12.01 -7.76 -9.44
CA LEU A 133 -13.38 -7.29 -9.71
C LEU A 133 -13.50 -5.77 -9.94
N LEU A 134 -12.36 -5.08 -10.08
CA LEU A 134 -12.25 -3.68 -10.50
C LEU A 134 -11.15 -3.62 -11.56
N GLU A 135 -11.15 -2.57 -12.38
CA GLU A 135 -10.13 -2.36 -13.40
C GLU A 135 -8.93 -1.58 -12.81
N PRO A 136 -7.74 -2.18 -12.68
CA PRO A 136 -6.56 -1.50 -12.12
C PRO A 136 -6.16 -0.26 -12.89
N GLU A 137 -6.36 -0.27 -14.20
CA GLU A 137 -6.11 0.87 -15.10
C GLU A 137 -7.01 2.06 -14.74
N ALA A 138 -8.30 1.82 -14.50
CA ALA A 138 -9.25 2.86 -14.10
C ALA A 138 -8.88 3.46 -12.74
N LEU A 139 -8.41 2.64 -11.79
CA LEU A 139 -7.91 3.13 -10.50
C LEU A 139 -6.67 4.01 -10.68
N SER A 140 -5.70 3.54 -11.47
CA SER A 140 -4.45 4.27 -11.73
C SER A 140 -4.66 5.59 -12.49
N SER A 141 -5.76 5.71 -13.23
CA SER A 141 -6.11 6.91 -14.01
C SER A 141 -7.11 7.83 -13.31
N ASN A 142 -7.62 7.44 -12.13
CA ASN A 142 -8.56 8.23 -11.36
C ASN A 142 -7.85 9.45 -10.73
N SER A 143 -8.26 10.66 -11.14
CA SER A 143 -7.63 11.92 -10.71
C SER A 143 -7.70 12.15 -9.19
N LYS A 144 -8.79 11.72 -8.53
CA LYS A 144 -8.94 11.86 -7.08
C LYS A 144 -7.99 10.93 -6.32
N ILE A 145 -7.81 9.70 -6.81
CA ILE A 145 -6.83 8.75 -6.25
C ILE A 145 -5.41 9.30 -6.44
N ARG A 146 -5.09 9.82 -7.63
CA ARG A 146 -3.79 10.45 -7.89
C ARG A 146 -3.54 11.63 -6.96
N GLN A 147 -4.53 12.48 -6.74
CA GLN A 147 -4.43 13.61 -5.80
C GLN A 147 -4.21 13.13 -4.36
N TRP A 148 -4.92 12.07 -3.94
CA TRP A 148 -4.73 11.46 -2.62
C TRP A 148 -3.32 10.90 -2.45
N LEU A 149 -2.77 10.24 -3.47
CA LEU A 149 -1.40 9.69 -3.44
C LEU A 149 -0.29 10.71 -3.73
N ALA A 150 -0.62 11.93 -4.16
CA ALA A 150 0.35 12.97 -4.50
C ALA A 150 1.45 13.22 -3.44
N PRO A 151 1.20 13.09 -2.12
CA PRO A 151 2.27 13.19 -1.13
C PRO A 151 3.40 12.16 -1.33
N CYS A 152 3.09 10.95 -1.80
CA CYS A 152 4.03 9.83 -1.89
C CYS A 152 4.29 9.30 -3.32
N ALA A 153 3.51 9.72 -4.32
CA ALA A 153 3.68 9.28 -5.71
C ALA A 153 3.33 10.38 -6.72
N ASP A 154 4.13 10.48 -7.79
CA ASP A 154 3.89 11.38 -8.94
C ASP A 154 3.50 10.60 -10.19
N THR A 155 4.00 9.37 -10.31
CA THR A 155 3.74 8.48 -11.44
C THR A 155 2.90 7.28 -11.00
N PHE A 156 2.15 6.71 -11.95
CA PHE A 156 1.18 5.66 -11.66
C PHE A 156 1.29 4.53 -12.67
N GLY A 157 1.21 3.30 -12.18
CA GLY A 157 1.29 2.09 -12.98
C GLY A 157 0.19 1.12 -12.61
N TRP A 158 -0.03 0.12 -13.46
CA TRP A 158 -0.87 -1.03 -13.13
C TRP A 158 -0.26 -2.28 -13.74
N ASN A 159 -0.72 -3.45 -13.32
CA ASN A 159 -0.18 -4.74 -13.77
C ASN A 159 1.34 -4.85 -13.60
N ARG A 160 1.90 -4.15 -12.60
CA ARG A 160 3.32 -4.26 -12.22
C ARG A 160 4.26 -3.70 -13.28
N LYS A 161 3.75 -2.76 -14.09
CA LYS A 161 4.49 -2.00 -15.09
C LYS A 161 4.40 -0.51 -14.75
N MET A 162 5.50 0.21 -14.95
CA MET A 162 5.43 1.66 -15.08
C MET A 162 4.91 1.96 -16.48
N ASN A 163 3.90 2.83 -16.59
CA ASN A 163 3.49 3.33 -17.88
C ASN A 163 4.19 4.66 -18.14
N PRO A 164 4.76 4.86 -19.33
CA PRO A 164 5.28 6.17 -19.72
C PRO A 164 4.12 7.18 -19.78
N GLU A 165 4.41 8.42 -19.38
CA GLU A 165 3.48 9.56 -19.50
C GLU A 165 3.06 9.85 -20.95
#